data_AF-A0A971MXE5-F1
#
_entry.id   AF-A0A971MXE5-F1
#
_cell.length_a   1.000
_cell.length_b   1.000
_cell.length_c   1.000
_cell.angle_alpha   90.00
_cell.angle_beta   90.00
_cell.angle_gamma   90.00
#
_symmetry.space_group_name_H-M   'P 1'
#
loop_
_entity.id
_entity.type
_entity.pdbx_description
1 polymer ?
#
loop_
_entity_poly.entity_id
_entity_poly.type
_entity_poly.pdbx_seq_one_letter_code
_entity_poly.pdbx_strand_id
1 'polypeptide(L)'
;DYAVGQIGTALDPYLNQIALEMLKYAKGRKTVVFLPLIKTSQKFCELLNLHGLKAAEVNGESKDRDEILADFEAGEYDVLCNSMLLTEGWDCPSVDCIVILRPTKIRSLYQQMVGRGMRPFEGKKELLLLDFLWMTERHDLCRPSALISKDAELAKRIDKKMMDKESGIDLLAAEVESQNDIIKEREEALARELAAMRRKKQKLVDPIQYAFSIADIDLANYEPTFGWEMGPATERQLDYLERLGIHPESVPNFGMASMLIHKLKSRQVEGLATPKQIRFLERYGFLHVGMWPFEAASKMITRIADNGWLVPREINTNTYQP
;
A
#
# COMPACT_ATOMS: atom_id res chain seq x y z
N ASP A 1 -1.43 8.62 -26.14
CA ASP A 1 -2.79 8.08 -26.28
C ASP A 1 -2.91 7.22 -27.52
N TYR A 2 -3.69 6.14 -27.46
CA TYR A 2 -4.01 5.37 -28.67
C TYR A 2 -4.73 6.24 -29.69
N ALA A 3 -4.67 5.88 -30.97
CA ALA A 3 -5.50 6.51 -31.98
C ALA A 3 -6.97 6.37 -31.56
N VAL A 4 -7.62 7.51 -31.30
CA VAL A 4 -8.96 7.66 -30.69
C VAL A 4 -10.01 6.78 -31.39
N GLY A 5 -9.80 6.45 -32.67
CA GLY A 5 -10.72 5.61 -33.46
C GLY A 5 -10.72 4.10 -33.18
N GLN A 6 -9.65 3.48 -32.67
CA GLN A 6 -9.62 2.00 -32.49
C GLN A 6 -10.14 1.54 -31.12
N ILE A 7 -10.01 2.36 -30.08
CA ILE A 7 -10.50 2.04 -28.72
C ILE A 7 -11.79 2.80 -28.39
N GLY A 8 -12.08 3.92 -29.08
CA GLY A 8 -13.27 4.73 -28.82
C GLY A 8 -14.60 3.99 -29.00
N THR A 9 -14.62 2.92 -29.79
CA THR A 9 -15.79 2.05 -30.02
C THR A 9 -15.75 0.74 -29.25
N ALA A 10 -14.68 0.45 -28.48
CA ALA A 10 -14.55 -0.81 -27.74
C ALA A 10 -15.65 -0.97 -26.67
N LEU A 11 -16.22 0.14 -26.20
CA LEU A 11 -17.29 0.16 -25.20
C LEU A 11 -18.69 0.10 -25.81
N ASP A 12 -18.84 0.30 -27.13
CA ASP A 12 -20.14 0.36 -27.80
C ASP A 12 -21.06 -0.85 -27.48
N PRO A 13 -20.57 -2.10 -27.43
CA PRO A 13 -21.40 -3.27 -27.08
C PRO A 13 -21.88 -3.25 -25.62
N TYR A 14 -21.14 -2.59 -24.74
CA TYR A 14 -21.38 -2.59 -23.30
C TYR A 14 -22.16 -1.37 -22.81
N LEU A 15 -22.33 -0.33 -23.63
CA LEU A 15 -23.00 0.92 -23.25
C LEU A 15 -24.37 0.69 -22.59
N ASN A 16 -25.18 -0.23 -23.12
CA ASN A 16 -26.50 -0.51 -22.54
C ASN A 16 -26.39 -1.14 -21.13
N GLN A 17 -25.45 -2.07 -20.93
CA GLN A 17 -25.21 -2.67 -19.62
C GLN A 17 -24.66 -1.64 -18.63
N ILE A 18 -23.75 -0.79 -19.07
CA ILE A 18 -23.18 0.30 -18.28
C ILE A 18 -24.29 1.26 -17.84
N ALA A 19 -25.22 1.62 -18.72
CA ALA A 19 -26.35 2.49 -18.39
C ALA A 19 -27.25 1.88 -17.30
N LEU A 20 -27.49 0.56 -17.34
CA LEU A 20 -28.26 -0.15 -16.31
C LEU A 20 -27.54 -0.17 -14.95
N GLU A 21 -26.23 -0.40 -14.93
CA GLU A 21 -25.42 -0.33 -13.70
C GLU A 21 -25.37 1.11 -13.15
N MET A 22 -25.27 2.11 -14.02
CA MET A 22 -25.38 3.51 -13.62
C MET A 22 -26.75 3.81 -13.01
N LEU A 23 -27.85 3.31 -13.57
CA LEU A 23 -29.17 3.48 -12.96
C LEU A 23 -29.24 2.87 -11.55
N LYS A 24 -28.54 1.75 -11.32
CA LYS A 24 -28.49 1.09 -10.02
C LYS A 24 -27.71 1.89 -8.97
N TYR A 25 -26.55 2.43 -9.34
CA TYR A 25 -25.62 3.04 -8.36
C TYR A 25 -25.60 4.57 -8.35
N ALA A 26 -25.90 5.22 -9.48
CA ALA A 26 -25.82 6.67 -9.67
C ALA A 26 -27.19 7.38 -9.59
N LYS A 27 -28.29 6.65 -9.38
CA LYS A 27 -29.61 7.28 -9.23
C LYS A 27 -29.66 8.21 -8.02
N GLY A 28 -30.10 9.45 -8.25
CA GLY A 28 -30.14 10.50 -7.23
C GLY A 28 -28.78 11.14 -6.93
N ARG A 29 -27.75 10.80 -7.70
CA ARG A 29 -26.42 11.43 -7.65
C ARG A 29 -26.22 12.32 -8.85
N LYS A 30 -25.47 13.40 -8.66
CA LYS A 30 -25.11 14.33 -9.72
C LYS A 30 -23.85 13.82 -10.41
N THR A 31 -24.02 13.37 -11.64
CA THR A 31 -23.06 12.48 -12.31
C THR A 31 -22.43 13.13 -13.53
N VAL A 32 -21.11 12.98 -13.69
CA VAL A 32 -20.41 13.38 -14.93
C VAL A 32 -19.79 12.14 -15.58
N VAL A 33 -20.00 12.00 -16.90
CA VAL A 33 -19.49 10.88 -17.69
C VAL A 33 -18.48 11.36 -18.71
N PHE A 34 -17.26 10.84 -18.63
CA PHE A 34 -16.19 11.13 -19.60
C PHE A 34 -16.16 10.06 -20.70
N LEU A 35 -16.48 10.46 -21.94
CA LEU A 35 -16.49 9.59 -23.11
C LEU A 35 -15.39 9.95 -24.13
N PRO A 36 -14.96 8.99 -24.97
CA PRO A 36 -13.82 9.20 -25.89
C PRO A 36 -14.19 9.99 -27.16
N LEU A 37 -15.45 9.93 -27.60
CA LEU A 37 -15.91 10.46 -28.89
C LEU A 37 -17.27 11.14 -28.75
N ILE A 38 -17.52 12.21 -29.52
CA ILE A 38 -18.81 12.92 -29.58
C ILE A 38 -19.96 11.95 -29.94
N LYS A 39 -19.74 11.09 -30.94
CA LYS A 39 -20.76 10.12 -31.36
C LYS A 39 -21.13 9.14 -30.23
N THR A 40 -20.15 8.73 -29.43
CA THR A 40 -20.36 7.81 -28.31
C THR A 40 -21.04 8.54 -27.14
N SER A 41 -20.70 9.82 -26.87
CA SER A 41 -21.38 10.62 -25.84
C SER A 41 -22.85 10.84 -26.15
N GLN A 42 -23.18 11.18 -27.39
CA GLN A 42 -24.56 11.36 -27.84
C GLN A 42 -25.37 10.07 -27.70
N LYS A 43 -24.84 8.96 -28.25
CA LYS A 43 -25.48 7.63 -28.15
C LYS A 43 -25.69 7.20 -26.70
N PHE A 44 -24.71 7.46 -25.84
CA PHE A 44 -24.80 7.09 -24.43
C PHE A 44 -25.82 7.96 -23.67
N CYS A 45 -25.87 9.26 -23.96
CA CYS A 45 -26.87 10.18 -23.43
C CYS A 45 -28.30 9.72 -23.78
N GLU A 46 -28.55 9.33 -25.02
CA GLU A 46 -29.85 8.77 -25.45
C GLU A 46 -30.21 7.50 -24.66
N LEU A 47 -29.25 6.59 -24.47
CA LEU A 47 -29.45 5.36 -23.69
C LEU A 47 -29.78 5.65 -22.21
N LEU A 48 -29.10 6.61 -21.58
CA LEU A 48 -29.36 6.98 -20.20
C LEU A 48 -30.78 7.54 -20.03
N ASN A 49 -31.21 8.42 -20.94
CA ASN A 49 -32.56 8.95 -20.95
C ASN A 49 -33.62 7.87 -21.18
N LEU A 50 -33.36 6.91 -22.06
CA LEU A 50 -34.24 5.75 -22.29
C LEU A 50 -34.43 4.92 -21.02
N HIS A 51 -33.38 4.76 -20.22
CA HIS A 51 -33.40 4.03 -18.94
C HIS A 51 -33.87 4.89 -17.74
N GLY A 52 -34.25 6.15 -17.98
CA GLY A 52 -34.84 7.03 -16.97
C GLY A 52 -33.85 7.83 -16.11
N LEU A 53 -32.60 7.97 -16.55
CA LEU A 53 -31.65 8.96 -16.01
C LEU A 53 -31.71 10.21 -16.87
N LYS A 54 -32.03 11.39 -16.30
CA LYS A 54 -32.09 12.63 -17.07
C LYS A 54 -30.67 13.03 -17.45
N ALA A 55 -30.31 12.82 -18.72
CA ALA A 55 -28.96 13.06 -19.20
C ALA A 55 -28.93 14.17 -20.25
N ALA A 56 -27.90 15.02 -20.18
CA ALA A 56 -27.56 15.99 -21.20
C ALA A 56 -26.18 15.70 -21.77
N GLU A 57 -25.92 16.12 -23.01
CA GLU A 57 -24.64 15.95 -23.69
C GLU A 57 -24.02 17.30 -24.01
N VAL A 58 -22.70 17.44 -23.78
CA VAL A 58 -21.97 18.66 -24.08
C VAL A 58 -20.61 18.36 -24.71
N ASN A 59 -20.31 19.01 -25.82
CA ASN A 59 -19.08 18.81 -26.58
C ASN A 59 -18.58 20.13 -27.21
N GLY A 60 -17.47 20.06 -27.95
CA GLY A 60 -16.81 21.24 -28.54
C GLY A 60 -17.60 21.96 -29.63
N GLU A 61 -18.63 21.31 -30.18
CA GLU A 61 -19.50 21.84 -31.23
C GLU A 61 -20.84 22.36 -30.67
N SER A 62 -21.12 22.15 -29.37
CA SER A 62 -22.33 22.62 -28.68
C SER A 62 -22.37 24.15 -28.60
N LYS A 63 -23.40 24.76 -29.18
CA LYS A 63 -23.64 26.23 -29.16
C LYS A 63 -24.38 26.70 -27.90
N ASP A 64 -25.09 25.78 -27.27
CA ASP A 64 -25.93 25.85 -26.08
C ASP A 64 -25.20 25.40 -24.81
N ARG A 65 -23.85 25.38 -24.86
CA ARG A 65 -23.01 24.91 -23.76
C ARG A 65 -23.33 25.60 -22.43
N ASP A 66 -23.43 26.92 -22.42
CA ASP A 66 -23.60 27.67 -21.18
C ASP A 66 -24.97 27.38 -20.53
N GLU A 67 -25.99 27.15 -21.35
CA GLU A 67 -27.34 26.77 -20.92
C GLU A 67 -27.34 25.37 -20.30
N ILE A 68 -26.80 24.37 -21.01
CA ILE A 68 -26.71 22.98 -20.51
C ILE A 68 -25.95 22.90 -19.18
N LEU A 69 -24.86 23.66 -19.06
CA LEU A 69 -24.05 23.67 -17.83
C LEU A 69 -24.80 24.34 -16.67
N ALA A 70 -25.54 25.42 -16.93
CA ALA A 70 -26.38 26.08 -15.93
C ALA A 70 -27.54 25.18 -15.46
N ASP A 71 -28.22 24.52 -16.39
CA ASP A 71 -29.31 23.57 -16.11
C ASP A 71 -28.81 22.37 -15.30
N PHE A 72 -27.64 21.83 -15.66
CA PHE A 72 -27.00 20.79 -14.88
C PHE A 72 -26.66 21.30 -13.47
N GLU A 73 -26.12 22.51 -13.33
CA GLU A 73 -25.84 23.10 -12.02
C GLU A 73 -27.12 23.28 -11.18
N ALA A 74 -28.22 23.71 -11.79
CA ALA A 74 -29.54 23.83 -11.16
C ALA A 74 -30.20 22.47 -10.80
N GLY A 75 -29.71 21.36 -11.35
CA GLY A 75 -30.22 20.02 -11.06
C GLY A 75 -31.35 19.57 -11.99
N GLU A 76 -31.50 20.20 -13.15
CA GLU A 76 -32.46 19.77 -14.19
C GLU A 76 -32.06 18.43 -14.81
N TYR A 77 -30.75 18.15 -14.85
CA TYR A 77 -30.16 16.91 -15.33
C TYR A 77 -29.42 16.16 -14.20
N ASP A 78 -29.61 14.84 -14.15
CA ASP A 78 -28.90 13.94 -13.23
C ASP A 78 -27.48 13.64 -13.75
N VAL A 79 -27.32 13.57 -15.08
CA VAL A 79 -26.09 13.12 -15.73
C VAL A 79 -25.64 14.09 -16.83
N LEU A 80 -24.37 14.46 -16.81
CA LEU A 80 -23.73 15.23 -17.88
C LEU A 80 -22.72 14.35 -18.63
N CYS A 81 -23.04 14.01 -19.87
CA CYS A 81 -22.16 13.29 -20.79
C CYS A 81 -21.26 14.26 -21.54
N ASN A 82 -19.95 14.04 -21.53
CA ASN A 82 -19.02 14.91 -22.24
C ASN A 82 -17.96 14.15 -23.03
N SER A 83 -17.52 14.73 -24.15
CA SER A 83 -16.37 14.25 -24.91
C SER A 83 -15.27 15.31 -24.96
N MET A 84 -14.13 15.05 -24.31
CA MET A 84 -12.91 15.88 -24.29
C MET A 84 -13.06 17.35 -23.80
N LEU A 85 -14.25 17.82 -23.45
CA LEU A 85 -14.47 19.24 -23.12
C LEU A 85 -14.22 19.62 -21.65
N LEU A 86 -14.66 18.80 -20.70
CA LEU A 86 -14.71 19.16 -19.27
C LEU A 86 -13.42 18.82 -18.51
N THR A 87 -12.32 18.58 -19.23
CA THR A 87 -11.01 18.35 -18.60
C THR A 87 -10.41 19.64 -18.05
N GLU A 88 -10.81 20.81 -18.56
CA GLU A 88 -10.33 22.14 -18.16
C GLU A 88 -11.46 23.19 -18.16
N GLY A 89 -11.41 24.16 -17.25
CA GLY A 89 -12.29 25.34 -17.28
C GLY A 89 -13.74 25.16 -16.80
N TRP A 90 -14.12 23.98 -16.30
CA TRP A 90 -15.44 23.74 -15.69
C TRP A 90 -15.29 23.29 -14.23
N ASP A 91 -16.20 23.78 -13.39
CA ASP A 91 -16.25 23.49 -11.97
C ASP A 91 -17.70 23.35 -11.49
N CYS A 92 -18.01 22.23 -10.87
CA CYS A 92 -19.30 21.99 -10.22
C CYS A 92 -19.07 21.12 -8.97
N PRO A 93 -18.80 21.73 -7.79
CA PRO A 93 -18.47 20.99 -6.57
C PRO A 93 -19.54 20.02 -6.11
N SER A 94 -20.80 20.27 -6.49
CA SER A 94 -21.97 19.43 -6.18
C SER A 94 -21.97 18.06 -6.86
N VAL A 95 -21.10 17.83 -7.87
CA VAL A 95 -20.92 16.50 -8.50
C VAL A 95 -20.39 15.51 -7.47
N ASP A 96 -21.09 14.40 -7.26
CA ASP A 96 -20.75 13.36 -6.30
C ASP A 96 -20.64 11.96 -6.93
N CYS A 97 -20.77 11.87 -8.26
CA CYS A 97 -20.45 10.67 -9.04
C CYS A 97 -19.66 11.01 -10.31
N ILE A 98 -18.56 10.30 -10.55
CA ILE A 98 -17.77 10.38 -11.78
C ILE A 98 -17.79 9.01 -12.45
N VAL A 99 -18.08 9.00 -13.75
CA VAL A 99 -18.04 7.79 -14.58
C VAL A 99 -16.97 7.97 -15.66
N ILE A 100 -16.04 7.02 -15.72
CA ILE A 100 -14.95 7.05 -16.69
C ILE A 100 -15.19 5.96 -17.73
N LEU A 101 -15.56 6.40 -18.92
CA LEU A 101 -15.68 5.59 -20.12
C LEU A 101 -14.62 5.95 -21.16
N ARG A 102 -13.65 6.80 -20.80
CA ARG A 102 -12.55 7.21 -21.68
C ARG A 102 -11.31 6.36 -21.40
N PRO A 103 -10.90 5.47 -22.33
CA PRO A 103 -9.66 4.72 -22.20
C PRO A 103 -8.47 5.68 -22.05
N THR A 104 -7.85 5.71 -20.88
CA THR A 104 -6.82 6.69 -20.52
C THR A 104 -5.56 5.97 -20.02
N LYS A 105 -4.41 6.22 -20.65
CA LYS A 105 -3.11 5.76 -20.17
C LYS A 105 -2.37 6.80 -19.33
N ILE A 106 -2.72 8.07 -19.52
CA ILE A 106 -2.04 9.19 -18.90
C ILE A 106 -2.64 9.41 -17.50
N ARG A 107 -1.86 9.11 -16.45
CA ARG A 107 -2.29 9.22 -15.05
C ARG A 107 -2.79 10.63 -14.70
N SER A 108 -2.10 11.66 -15.16
CA SER A 108 -2.49 13.06 -14.87
C SER A 108 -3.85 13.41 -15.45
N LEU A 109 -4.18 12.94 -16.66
CA LEU A 109 -5.47 13.14 -17.28
C LEU A 109 -6.58 12.39 -16.51
N TYR A 110 -6.32 11.16 -16.07
CA TYR A 110 -7.25 10.40 -15.24
C TYR A 110 -7.51 11.12 -13.90
N GLN A 111 -6.45 11.60 -13.24
CA GLN A 111 -6.55 12.41 -12.02
C GLN A 111 -7.32 13.71 -12.23
N GLN A 112 -7.14 14.38 -13.38
CA GLN A 112 -7.90 15.58 -13.72
C GLN A 112 -9.39 15.29 -13.86
N MET A 113 -9.78 14.17 -14.50
CA MET A 113 -11.18 13.76 -14.63
C MET A 113 -11.81 13.45 -13.27
N VAL A 114 -11.17 12.58 -12.48
CA VAL A 114 -11.69 12.22 -11.13
C VAL A 114 -11.70 13.43 -10.20
N GLY A 115 -10.67 14.28 -10.26
CA GLY A 115 -10.50 15.47 -9.44
C GLY A 115 -11.65 16.47 -9.54
N ARG A 116 -12.43 16.46 -10.64
CA ARG A 116 -13.64 17.29 -10.78
C ARG A 116 -14.71 16.93 -9.74
N GLY A 117 -14.81 15.65 -9.38
CA GLY A 117 -15.71 15.17 -8.34
C GLY A 117 -15.12 15.21 -6.93
N MET A 118 -13.86 15.60 -6.73
CA MET A 118 -13.23 15.53 -5.39
C MET A 118 -13.42 16.79 -4.55
N ARG A 119 -14.00 17.85 -5.11
CA ARG A 119 -14.22 19.10 -4.36
C ARG A 119 -15.23 18.89 -3.23
N PRO A 120 -14.93 19.35 -2.00
CA PRO A 120 -15.90 19.33 -0.91
C PRO A 120 -17.13 20.16 -1.25
N PHE A 121 -18.31 19.68 -0.84
CA PHE A 121 -19.58 20.37 -0.99
C PHE A 121 -20.48 20.00 0.18
N GLU A 122 -21.39 20.90 0.56
CA GLU A 122 -22.30 20.65 1.69
C GLU A 122 -23.20 19.44 1.41
N GLY A 123 -23.31 18.52 2.38
CA GLY A 123 -24.09 17.29 2.24
C GLY A 123 -23.38 16.14 1.49
N LYS A 124 -22.25 16.40 0.83
CA LYS A 124 -21.48 15.39 0.10
C LYS A 124 -20.51 14.65 1.03
N LYS A 125 -20.77 13.36 1.25
CA LYS A 125 -19.96 12.49 2.14
C LYS A 125 -18.83 11.78 1.41
N GLU A 126 -19.05 11.44 0.15
CA GLU A 126 -18.16 10.60 -0.63
C GLU A 126 -18.26 10.96 -2.12
N LEU A 127 -17.29 10.51 -2.89
CA LEU A 127 -17.32 10.53 -4.35
C LEU A 127 -17.45 9.09 -4.84
N LEU A 128 -18.53 8.79 -5.56
CA LEU A 128 -18.66 7.53 -6.26
C LEU A 128 -17.87 7.59 -7.58
N LEU A 129 -16.92 6.68 -7.76
CA LEU A 129 -16.16 6.52 -9.01
C LEU A 129 -16.56 5.21 -9.68
N LEU A 130 -17.20 5.31 -10.84
CA LEU A 130 -17.53 4.15 -11.68
C LEU A 130 -16.56 4.09 -12.86
N ASP A 131 -15.66 3.12 -12.85
CA ASP A 131 -14.75 2.84 -13.95
C ASP A 131 -15.13 1.47 -14.56
N PHE A 132 -15.48 1.47 -15.85
CA PHE A 132 -15.88 0.28 -16.59
C PHE A 132 -14.81 -0.18 -17.60
N LEU A 133 -13.67 0.51 -17.66
CA LEU A 133 -12.62 0.25 -18.64
C LEU A 133 -11.90 -1.08 -18.39
N TRP A 134 -12.04 -1.65 -17.19
CA TRP A 134 -11.57 -3.00 -16.85
C TRP A 134 -12.27 -4.10 -17.64
N MET A 135 -13.48 -3.86 -18.18
CA MET A 135 -14.17 -4.83 -19.05
C MET A 135 -13.43 -5.06 -20.38
N THR A 136 -12.50 -4.18 -20.73
CA THR A 136 -11.65 -4.36 -21.90
C THR A 136 -10.36 -5.07 -21.48
N GLU A 137 -10.22 -6.36 -21.79
CA GLU A 137 -9.00 -7.16 -21.51
C GLU A 137 -7.72 -6.60 -22.15
N ARG A 138 -7.88 -5.62 -23.05
CA ARG A 138 -6.80 -5.02 -23.79
C ARG A 138 -6.48 -3.66 -23.19
N HIS A 139 -5.32 -3.62 -22.53
CA HIS A 139 -4.38 -2.50 -22.40
C HIS A 139 -4.05 -2.06 -20.96
N ASP A 140 -2.79 -1.62 -20.81
CA ASP A 140 -2.20 -0.99 -19.61
C ASP A 140 -2.81 0.40 -19.41
N LEU A 141 -4.06 0.44 -18.95
CA LEU A 141 -4.85 1.65 -18.69
C LEU A 141 -4.71 2.09 -17.22
N CYS A 142 -4.90 3.39 -16.98
CA CYS A 142 -5.01 3.91 -15.62
C CYS A 142 -6.21 3.29 -14.91
N ARG A 143 -6.03 2.94 -13.64
CA ARG A 143 -7.03 2.34 -12.77
C ARG A 143 -7.24 3.21 -11.53
N PRO A 144 -8.35 3.05 -10.80
CA PRO A 144 -8.59 3.77 -9.55
C PRO A 144 -7.44 3.67 -8.52
N SER A 145 -6.73 2.53 -8.46
CA SER A 145 -5.54 2.35 -7.61
C SER A 145 -4.42 3.36 -7.89
N ALA A 146 -4.30 3.84 -9.13
CA ALA A 146 -3.30 4.84 -9.51
C ALA A 146 -3.61 6.24 -8.94
N LEU A 147 -4.79 6.47 -8.36
CA LEU A 147 -5.10 7.73 -7.68
C LEU A 147 -4.40 7.81 -6.32
N ILE A 148 -4.38 6.70 -5.59
CA ILE A 148 -3.93 6.62 -4.20
C ILE A 148 -2.47 6.17 -4.09
N SER A 149 -2.08 5.15 -4.86
CA SER A 149 -0.77 4.54 -4.71
C SER A 149 0.32 5.28 -5.49
N LYS A 150 1.44 5.54 -4.82
CA LYS A 150 2.69 6.02 -5.44
C LYS A 150 3.55 4.86 -5.95
N ASP A 151 3.36 3.68 -5.39
CA ASP A 151 4.05 2.44 -5.72
C ASP A 151 3.22 1.57 -6.68
N ALA A 152 3.87 1.06 -7.73
CA ALA A 152 3.26 0.18 -8.73
C ALA A 152 2.93 -1.21 -8.19
N GLU A 153 3.67 -1.72 -7.20
CA GLU A 153 3.37 -3.03 -6.60
C GLU A 153 2.11 -2.96 -5.72
N LEU A 154 2.01 -1.91 -4.90
CA LEU A 154 0.82 -1.64 -4.09
C LEU A 154 -0.43 -1.45 -4.96
N ALA A 155 -0.31 -0.69 -6.05
CA ALA A 155 -1.41 -0.47 -6.99
C ALA A 155 -1.94 -1.79 -7.58
N LYS A 156 -1.04 -2.70 -7.98
CA LYS A 156 -1.42 -4.03 -8.50
C LYS A 156 -2.12 -4.90 -7.46
N ARG A 157 -1.72 -4.84 -6.19
CA ARG A 157 -2.38 -5.58 -5.11
C ARG A 157 -3.79 -5.06 -4.88
N ILE A 158 -3.95 -3.74 -4.83
CA ILE A 158 -5.27 -3.10 -4.73
C ILE A 158 -6.14 -3.52 -5.91
N ASP A 159 -5.63 -3.40 -7.14
CA ASP A 159 -6.36 -3.82 -8.35
C ASP A 159 -6.86 -5.26 -8.26
N LYS A 160 -6.01 -6.19 -7.79
CA LYS A 160 -6.39 -7.59 -7.62
C LYS A 160 -7.53 -7.73 -6.60
N LYS A 161 -7.43 -7.05 -5.46
CA LYS A 161 -8.52 -7.02 -4.47
C LYS A 161 -9.79 -6.39 -5.03
N MET A 162 -9.68 -5.44 -5.96
CA MET A 162 -10.82 -4.87 -6.68
C MET A 162 -11.51 -5.86 -7.60
N MET A 163 -10.75 -6.77 -8.23
CA MET A 163 -11.31 -7.80 -9.10
C MET A 163 -12.03 -8.92 -8.32
N ASP A 164 -11.57 -9.23 -7.11
CA ASP A 164 -12.09 -10.34 -6.31
C ASP A 164 -13.37 -9.99 -5.53
N LYS A 165 -13.79 -8.71 -5.48
CA LYS A 165 -15.01 -8.28 -4.81
C LYS A 165 -16.05 -7.79 -5.81
N GLU A 166 -17.26 -8.34 -5.73
CA GLU A 166 -18.41 -7.92 -6.57
C GLU A 166 -19.02 -6.58 -6.10
N SER A 167 -18.73 -6.15 -4.87
CA SER A 167 -19.23 -4.89 -4.29
C SER A 167 -18.22 -3.76 -4.42
N GLY A 168 -18.70 -2.51 -4.49
CA GLY A 168 -17.85 -1.32 -4.43
C GLY A 168 -16.88 -1.35 -3.25
N ILE A 169 -15.68 -0.79 -3.46
CA ILE A 169 -14.59 -0.83 -2.49
C ILE A 169 -14.19 0.60 -2.14
N ASP A 170 -13.98 0.84 -0.85
CA ASP A 170 -13.28 2.03 -0.38
C ASP A 170 -11.79 1.90 -0.71
N LEU A 171 -11.33 2.76 -1.63
CA LEU A 171 -9.95 2.81 -2.08
C LEU A 171 -8.97 3.08 -0.94
N LEU A 172 -9.31 3.97 0.00
CA LEU A 172 -8.44 4.34 1.11
C LEU A 172 -8.29 3.16 2.08
N ALA A 173 -9.39 2.48 2.38
CA ALA A 173 -9.34 1.27 3.21
C ALA A 173 -8.53 0.15 2.55
N ALA A 174 -8.69 -0.03 1.23
CA ALA A 174 -7.96 -1.05 0.48
C ALA A 174 -6.43 -0.78 0.44
N GLU A 175 -6.02 0.49 0.43
CA GLU A 175 -4.62 0.88 0.52
C GLU A 175 -4.00 0.45 1.85
N VAL A 176 -4.65 0.82 2.96
CA VAL A 176 -4.19 0.51 4.31
C VAL A 176 -4.12 -1.00 4.53
N GLU A 177 -5.15 -1.74 4.10
CA GLU A 177 -5.17 -3.19 4.20
C GLU A 177 -4.02 -3.83 3.41
N SER A 178 -3.77 -3.37 2.18
CA SER A 178 -2.70 -3.91 1.34
C SER A 178 -1.30 -3.57 1.87
N GLN A 179 -1.11 -2.38 2.47
CA GLN A 179 0.13 -2.02 3.16
C GLN A 179 0.40 -2.95 4.36
N ASN A 180 -0.63 -3.23 5.17
CA ASN A 180 -0.51 -4.14 6.31
C ASN A 180 -0.18 -5.56 5.87
N ASP A 181 -0.78 -6.04 4.77
CA ASP A 181 -0.46 -7.36 4.22
C ASP A 181 0.99 -7.47 3.75
N ILE A 182 1.54 -6.43 3.10
CA ILE A 182 2.95 -6.37 2.70
C ILE A 182 3.86 -6.48 3.93
N ILE A 183 3.55 -5.73 4.99
CA ILE A 183 4.33 -5.76 6.24
C ILE A 183 4.30 -7.17 6.83
N LYS A 184 3.12 -7.78 6.92
CA LYS A 184 2.95 -9.12 7.47
C LYS A 184 3.69 -10.19 6.66
N GLU A 185 3.60 -10.16 5.33
CA GLU A 185 4.34 -11.09 4.46
C GLU A 185 5.85 -10.96 4.64
N ARG A 186 6.35 -9.73 4.79
CA ARG A 186 7.76 -9.44 5.05
C ARG A 186 8.19 -9.98 6.42
N GLU A 187 7.38 -9.78 7.46
CA GLU A 187 7.62 -10.35 8.79
C GLU A 187 7.67 -11.88 8.76
N GLU A 188 6.73 -12.54 8.07
CA GLU A 188 6.71 -14.00 7.94
C GLU A 188 7.91 -14.53 7.13
N ALA A 189 8.30 -13.85 6.06
CA ALA A 189 9.47 -14.21 5.27
C ALA A 189 10.75 -14.13 6.12
N LEU A 190 10.89 -13.05 6.88
CA LEU A 190 12.04 -12.84 7.76
C LEU A 190 12.08 -13.85 8.90
N ALA A 191 10.93 -14.18 9.51
CA ALA A 191 10.83 -15.23 10.51
C ALA A 191 11.29 -16.60 9.98
N ARG A 192 10.95 -16.95 8.73
CA ARG A 192 11.41 -18.20 8.09
C ARG A 192 12.91 -18.20 7.85
N GLU A 193 13.46 -17.11 7.34
CA GLU A 193 14.90 -16.98 7.10
C GLU A 193 15.70 -17.07 8.41
N LEU A 194 15.19 -16.46 9.48
CA LEU A 194 15.77 -16.55 10.82
C LEU A 194 15.72 -17.96 11.40
N ALA A 195 14.61 -18.69 11.22
CA ALA A 195 14.52 -20.09 11.62
C ALA A 195 15.58 -20.96 10.90
N ALA A 196 15.89 -20.65 9.64
CA ALA A 196 16.97 -21.29 8.91
C ALA A 196 18.36 -20.88 9.43
N MET A 197 18.56 -19.60 9.79
CA MET A 197 19.83 -19.09 10.31
C MET A 197 20.17 -19.56 11.73
N ARG A 198 19.17 -19.78 12.61
CA ARG A 198 19.37 -20.35 13.96
C ARG A 198 20.14 -21.68 13.94
N ARG A 199 20.07 -22.43 12.83
CA ARG A 199 20.76 -23.72 12.65
C ARG A 199 22.21 -23.60 12.18
N LYS A 200 22.68 -22.42 11.73
CA LYS A 200 24.04 -22.24 11.21
C LYS A 200 25.06 -22.02 12.34
N LYS A 201 26.18 -22.76 12.31
CA LYS A 201 27.32 -22.61 13.23
C LYS A 201 28.16 -21.39 12.83
N GLN A 202 27.74 -20.19 13.22
CA GLN A 202 28.55 -18.97 13.11
C GLN A 202 28.97 -18.44 14.49
N LYS A 203 30.11 -17.74 14.54
CA LYS A 203 30.74 -17.24 15.78
C LYS A 203 30.17 -15.89 16.24
N LEU A 204 29.66 -15.07 15.32
CA LEU A 204 29.11 -13.74 15.56
C LEU A 204 27.59 -13.74 15.28
N VAL A 205 26.80 -12.93 16.00
CA VAL A 205 25.34 -12.83 15.89
C VAL A 205 24.96 -11.95 14.70
N ASP A 206 24.04 -12.41 13.86
CA ASP A 206 23.50 -11.57 12.79
C ASP A 206 22.70 -10.38 13.38
N PRO A 207 22.82 -9.16 12.85
CA PRO A 207 22.12 -7.98 13.37
C PRO A 207 20.59 -8.13 13.41
N ILE A 208 20.00 -8.74 12.39
CA ILE A 208 18.56 -8.94 12.33
C ILE A 208 18.16 -9.99 13.37
N GLN A 209 18.89 -11.11 13.44
CA GLN A 209 18.69 -12.11 14.49
C GLN A 209 18.74 -11.46 15.89
N TYR A 210 19.71 -10.59 16.12
CA TYR A 210 19.85 -9.88 17.38
C TYR A 210 18.64 -8.98 17.69
N ALA A 211 18.18 -8.16 16.73
CA ALA A 211 17.01 -7.30 16.87
C ALA A 211 15.76 -8.06 17.33
N PHE A 212 15.48 -9.21 16.73
CA PHE A 212 14.37 -10.07 17.15
C PHE A 212 14.56 -10.68 18.53
N SER A 213 15.79 -11.07 18.87
CA SER A 213 16.08 -11.69 20.17
C SER A 213 15.79 -10.74 21.33
N ILE A 214 15.90 -9.43 21.08
CA ILE A 214 15.59 -8.35 22.03
C ILE A 214 14.20 -7.75 21.84
N ALA A 215 13.38 -8.33 20.95
CA ALA A 215 12.04 -7.85 20.59
C ALA A 215 12.00 -6.38 20.13
N ASP A 216 13.03 -5.92 19.41
CA ASP A 216 13.14 -4.55 18.93
C ASP A 216 12.68 -4.45 17.46
N ILE A 217 11.40 -4.10 17.28
CA ILE A 217 10.73 -4.01 15.98
C ILE A 217 11.35 -2.91 15.12
N ASP A 218 11.68 -1.76 15.72
CA ASP A 218 12.28 -0.63 15.01
C ASP A 218 13.62 -1.03 14.38
N LEU A 219 14.41 -1.83 15.11
CA LEU A 219 15.69 -2.34 14.64
C LEU A 219 15.57 -3.43 13.58
N ALA A 220 14.56 -4.29 13.67
CA ALA A 220 14.29 -5.32 12.68
C ALA A 220 13.80 -4.73 11.34
N ASN A 221 12.99 -3.67 11.41
CA ASN A 221 12.36 -3.03 10.25
C ASN A 221 13.04 -1.71 9.87
N TYR A 222 14.30 -1.53 10.24
CA TYR A 222 15.01 -0.28 10.00
C TYR A 222 15.08 0.06 8.51
N GLU A 223 14.52 1.21 8.13
CA GLU A 223 14.69 1.81 6.80
C GLU A 223 15.30 3.20 6.92
N PRO A 224 16.39 3.49 6.19
CA PRO A 224 17.02 4.80 6.23
C PRO A 224 16.06 5.86 5.66
N THR A 225 15.83 6.93 6.42
CA THR A 225 14.94 8.03 6.03
C THR A 225 15.72 9.12 5.30
N PHE A 226 17.00 9.28 5.62
CA PHE A 226 17.84 10.33 5.06
C PHE A 226 18.97 9.78 4.19
N GLY A 227 19.36 10.53 3.15
CA GLY A 227 20.38 10.09 2.19
C GLY A 227 21.75 9.79 2.79
N TRP A 228 22.11 10.40 3.93
CA TRP A 228 23.35 10.11 4.63
C TRP A 228 23.32 8.78 5.41
N GLU A 229 22.14 8.28 5.78
CA GLU A 229 21.98 6.98 6.45
C GLU A 229 22.16 5.81 5.50
N MET A 230 21.92 6.03 4.20
CA MET A 230 22.07 5.05 3.14
C MET A 230 23.53 4.72 2.80
N GLY A 231 24.47 5.54 3.25
CA GLY A 231 25.90 5.28 3.06
C GLY A 231 26.34 3.96 3.69
N PRO A 232 27.47 3.39 3.25
CA PRO A 232 28.01 2.19 3.88
C PRO A 232 28.38 2.46 5.35
N ALA A 233 28.24 1.45 6.20
CA ALA A 233 28.70 1.54 7.57
C ALA A 233 30.22 1.81 7.61
N THR A 234 30.65 2.71 8.50
CA THR A 234 32.07 3.04 8.65
C THR A 234 32.83 1.89 9.28
N GLU A 235 34.11 1.73 8.95
CA GLU A 235 34.99 0.71 9.55
C GLU A 235 34.98 0.75 11.08
N ARG A 236 34.92 1.97 11.67
CA ARG A 236 34.82 2.15 13.13
C ARG A 236 33.54 1.57 13.72
N GLN A 237 32.41 1.71 13.03
CA GLN A 237 31.14 1.13 13.48
C GLN A 237 31.18 -0.40 13.39
N LEU A 238 31.71 -0.92 12.29
CA LEU A 238 31.84 -2.36 12.04
C LEU A 238 32.76 -3.03 13.07
N ASP A 239 33.94 -2.47 13.33
CA ASP A 239 34.89 -3.00 14.33
C ASP A 239 34.30 -2.98 15.75
N TYR A 240 33.53 -1.94 16.08
CA TYR A 240 32.85 -1.83 17.36
C TYR A 240 31.73 -2.88 17.51
N LEU A 241 30.92 -3.07 16.47
CA LEU A 241 29.86 -4.08 16.43
C LEU A 241 30.43 -5.50 16.53
N GLU A 242 31.56 -5.78 15.86
CA GLU A 242 32.25 -7.07 15.94
C GLU A 242 32.70 -7.42 17.36
N ARG A 243 33.31 -6.45 18.07
CA ARG A 243 33.75 -6.64 19.47
C ARG A 243 32.58 -7.03 20.38
N LEU A 244 31.42 -6.41 20.17
CA LEU A 244 30.18 -6.70 20.88
C LEU A 244 29.51 -8.01 20.45
N GLY A 245 30.02 -8.65 19.40
CA GLY A 245 29.60 -9.96 18.93
C GLY A 245 28.57 -9.93 17.81
N ILE A 246 28.37 -8.80 17.13
CA ILE A 246 27.51 -8.67 15.96
C ILE A 246 28.34 -8.92 14.68
N HIS A 247 27.75 -9.57 13.67
CA HIS A 247 28.39 -9.87 12.38
C HIS A 247 28.46 -8.62 11.50
N PRO A 248 29.65 -8.08 11.19
CA PRO A 248 29.78 -6.80 10.49
C PRO A 248 29.29 -6.83 9.04
N GLU A 249 29.53 -7.93 8.31
CA GLU A 249 29.16 -8.03 6.89
C GLU A 249 27.63 -8.06 6.66
N SER A 250 26.87 -8.34 7.72
CA SER A 250 25.41 -8.36 7.69
C SER A 250 24.79 -6.98 7.96
N VAL A 251 25.59 -5.94 8.21
CA VAL A 251 25.09 -4.59 8.52
C VAL A 251 24.99 -3.80 7.22
N PRO A 252 23.78 -3.50 6.72
CA PRO A 252 23.57 -3.01 5.36
C PRO A 252 23.98 -1.55 5.16
N ASN A 253 23.84 -0.69 6.17
CA ASN A 253 24.06 0.75 6.02
C ASN A 253 24.47 1.45 7.33
N PHE A 254 24.95 2.68 7.19
CA PHE A 254 25.45 3.55 8.26
C PHE A 254 24.40 3.83 9.33
N GLY A 255 23.16 4.08 8.92
CA GLY A 255 22.07 4.39 9.83
C GLY A 255 21.75 3.21 10.75
N MET A 256 21.60 2.00 10.17
CA MET A 256 21.36 0.77 10.94
C MET A 256 22.51 0.48 11.90
N ALA A 257 23.76 0.67 11.44
CA ALA A 257 24.94 0.52 12.30
C ALA A 257 24.89 1.47 13.52
N SER A 258 24.53 2.73 13.30
CA SER A 258 24.40 3.72 14.37
C SER A 258 23.31 3.35 15.38
N MET A 259 22.15 2.90 14.88
CA MET A 259 21.03 2.50 15.73
C MET A 259 21.34 1.23 16.54
N LEU A 260 21.97 0.22 15.91
CA LEU A 260 22.46 -0.98 16.60
C LEU A 260 23.38 -0.63 17.75
N ILE A 261 24.36 0.25 17.51
CA ILE A 261 25.32 0.71 18.53
C ILE A 261 24.61 1.41 19.67
N HIS A 262 23.66 2.29 19.37
CA HIS A 262 22.89 3.00 20.39
C HIS A 262 22.09 2.03 21.27
N LYS A 263 21.38 1.08 20.66
CA LYS A 263 20.59 0.06 21.38
C LYS A 263 21.48 -0.85 22.24
N LEU A 264 22.62 -1.30 21.70
CA LEU A 264 23.60 -2.10 22.44
C LEU A 264 24.12 -1.37 23.68
N LYS A 265 24.41 -0.07 23.56
CA LYS A 265 24.84 0.76 24.70
C LYS A 265 23.75 0.91 25.75
N SER A 266 22.52 1.22 25.35
CA SER A 266 21.38 1.35 26.29
C SER A 266 21.21 0.05 27.10
N ARG A 267 21.20 -1.08 26.40
CA ARG A 267 21.02 -2.40 27.02
C ARG A 267 22.16 -2.77 27.98
N GLN A 268 23.39 -2.34 27.67
CA GLN A 268 24.52 -2.53 28.56
C GLN A 268 24.35 -1.72 29.85
N VAL A 269 23.84 -0.49 29.76
CA VAL A 269 23.53 0.35 30.93
C VAL A 269 22.40 -0.24 31.76
N GLU A 270 21.39 -0.82 31.10
CA GLU A 270 20.28 -1.53 31.75
C GLU A 270 20.68 -2.89 32.36
N GLY A 271 21.92 -3.33 32.15
CA GLY A 271 22.43 -4.59 32.70
C GLY A 271 21.79 -5.83 32.09
N LEU A 272 21.38 -5.77 30.82
CA LEU A 272 20.76 -6.88 30.09
C LEU A 272 21.78 -7.81 29.44
N ALA A 273 21.33 -9.01 29.07
CA ALA A 273 22.16 -10.01 28.40
C ALA A 273 22.79 -9.47 27.11
N THR A 274 24.07 -9.82 26.93
CA THR A 274 24.88 -9.46 25.76
C THR A 274 24.47 -10.29 24.53
N PRO A 275 24.75 -9.82 23.30
CA PRO A 275 24.48 -10.59 22.08
C PRO A 275 25.06 -12.01 22.13
N LYS A 276 26.28 -12.16 22.67
CA LYS A 276 26.96 -13.46 22.81
C LYS A 276 26.24 -14.40 23.78
N GLN A 277 25.77 -13.89 24.92
CA GLN A 277 25.01 -14.69 25.90
C GLN A 277 23.65 -15.11 25.32
N ILE A 278 22.95 -14.19 24.66
CA ILE A 278 21.66 -14.44 24.02
C ILE A 278 21.80 -15.57 23.00
N ARG A 279 22.72 -15.43 22.04
CA ARG A 279 22.95 -16.47 21.01
C ARG A 279 23.34 -17.82 21.62
N PHE A 280 24.16 -17.82 22.67
CA PHE A 280 24.56 -19.05 23.33
C PHE A 280 23.37 -19.78 23.93
N LEU A 281 22.54 -19.10 24.71
CA LEU A 281 21.37 -19.70 25.37
C LEU A 281 20.28 -20.07 24.36
N GLU A 282 20.05 -19.27 23.33
CA GLU A 282 19.11 -19.61 22.25
C GLU A 282 19.50 -20.91 21.52
N ARG A 283 20.80 -21.24 21.41
CA ARG A 283 21.26 -22.52 20.84
C ARG A 283 20.77 -23.73 21.65
N TYR A 284 20.60 -23.55 22.96
CA TYR A 284 20.04 -24.56 23.85
C TYR A 284 18.51 -24.55 23.89
N GLY A 285 17.86 -23.68 23.12
CA GLY A 285 16.40 -23.59 23.00
C GLY A 285 15.75 -22.64 23.99
N PHE A 286 16.51 -21.82 24.72
CA PHE A 286 15.92 -20.79 25.58
C PHE A 286 15.28 -19.69 24.73
N LEU A 287 14.11 -19.22 25.16
CA LEU A 287 13.36 -18.15 24.50
C LEU A 287 13.49 -16.83 25.27
N HIS A 288 13.31 -15.70 24.56
CA HIS A 288 13.28 -14.34 25.13
C HIS A 288 14.52 -13.96 25.96
N VAL A 289 15.67 -14.55 25.67
CA VAL A 289 16.92 -14.30 26.42
C VAL A 289 17.36 -12.84 26.33
N GLY A 290 16.96 -12.11 25.28
CA GLY A 290 17.22 -10.68 25.18
C GLY A 290 16.59 -9.83 26.29
N MET A 291 15.59 -10.36 27.01
CA MET A 291 14.98 -9.68 28.16
C MET A 291 15.61 -10.08 29.49
N TRP A 292 16.58 -10.99 29.48
CA TRP A 292 17.18 -11.49 30.71
C TRP A 292 18.22 -10.50 31.24
N PRO A 293 18.31 -10.33 32.57
CA PRO A 293 19.44 -9.67 33.19
C PRO A 293 20.75 -10.38 32.85
N PHE A 294 21.81 -9.61 32.68
CA PHE A 294 23.16 -10.11 32.38
C PHE A 294 23.61 -11.21 33.36
N GLU A 295 23.42 -10.97 34.65
CA GLU A 295 23.79 -11.90 35.72
C GLU A 295 23.02 -13.21 35.63
N ALA A 296 21.73 -13.14 35.29
CA ALA A 296 20.88 -14.32 35.19
C ALA A 296 21.28 -15.18 33.98
N ALA A 297 21.58 -14.54 32.84
CA ALA A 297 22.14 -15.20 31.68
C ALA A 297 23.50 -15.85 31.99
N SER A 298 24.41 -15.14 32.66
CA SER A 298 25.71 -15.67 33.10
C SER A 298 25.55 -16.90 33.99
N LYS A 299 24.68 -16.84 35.01
CA LYS A 299 24.41 -17.98 35.90
C LYS A 299 23.90 -19.21 35.15
N MET A 300 22.99 -19.04 34.19
CA MET A 300 22.50 -20.15 33.38
C MET A 300 23.62 -20.77 32.53
N ILE A 301 24.47 -19.94 31.93
CA ILE A 301 25.62 -20.41 31.15
C ILE A 301 26.57 -21.23 32.03
N THR A 302 26.90 -20.75 33.23
CA THR A 302 27.71 -21.49 34.20
C THR A 302 27.07 -22.82 34.57
N ARG A 303 25.75 -22.83 34.84
CA ARG A 303 25.01 -24.06 35.17
C ARG A 303 25.04 -25.09 34.05
N ILE A 304 24.97 -24.66 32.79
CA ILE A 304 25.13 -25.54 31.62
C ILE A 304 26.56 -26.06 31.52
N ALA A 305 27.57 -25.21 31.76
CA ALA A 305 28.98 -25.61 31.72
C ALA A 305 29.29 -26.66 32.80
N ASP A 306 28.81 -26.45 34.03
CA ASP A 306 28.99 -27.36 35.17
C ASP A 306 28.28 -28.70 34.95
N ASN A 307 27.20 -28.71 34.16
CA ASN A 307 26.46 -29.91 33.76
C ASN A 307 27.00 -30.54 32.45
N GLY A 308 28.29 -30.38 32.15
CA GLY A 308 28.92 -31.00 30.99
C GLY A 308 28.42 -30.48 29.65
N TRP A 309 28.07 -29.20 29.58
CA TRP A 309 27.49 -28.52 28.40
C TRP A 309 26.10 -29.03 27.99
N LEU A 310 25.38 -29.66 28.90
CA LEU A 310 24.00 -30.10 28.72
C LEU A 310 23.05 -29.24 29.57
N VAL A 311 21.84 -29.01 29.07
CA VAL A 311 20.81 -28.34 29.86
C VAL A 311 20.41 -29.26 31.02
N PRO A 312 20.35 -28.77 32.28
CA PRO A 312 19.88 -29.54 33.41
C PRO A 312 18.47 -30.10 33.15
N ARG A 313 18.23 -31.36 33.54
CA ARG A 313 16.98 -32.08 33.22
C ARG A 313 15.72 -31.43 33.80
N GLU A 314 15.85 -30.69 34.91
CA GLU A 314 14.73 -29.95 35.50
C GLU A 314 14.32 -28.67 34.74
N ILE A 315 15.11 -28.22 33.76
CA ILE A 315 14.84 -26.97 33.05
C ILE A 315 14.16 -27.26 31.71
N ASN A 316 12.93 -26.76 31.56
CA ASN A 316 12.28 -26.65 30.26
C ASN A 316 12.66 -25.32 29.60
N THR A 317 13.49 -25.39 28.57
CA THR A 317 14.06 -24.22 27.90
C THR A 317 13.02 -23.31 27.24
N ASN A 318 11.90 -23.88 26.79
CA ASN A 318 10.83 -23.12 26.12
C ASN A 318 10.01 -22.26 27.08
N THR A 319 9.99 -22.59 28.38
CA THR A 319 9.16 -21.91 29.39
C THR A 319 9.97 -21.30 30.52
N TYR A 320 11.30 -21.44 30.49
CA TYR A 320 12.17 -20.99 31.57
C TYR A 320 12.23 -19.46 31.64
N GLN A 321 12.04 -18.93 32.85
CA GLN A 321 12.25 -17.53 33.19
C GLN A 321 13.30 -17.45 34.33
N PRO A 322 14.30 -16.55 34.26
CA PRO A 322 15.45 -16.54 35.16
C PRO A 322 15.22 -15.99 36.56
#